data_AF-A0A5C8SUY0-F1
#
_entry.id   AF-A0A5C8SUY0-F1
#
_cell.length_a   1.000
_cell.length_b   1.000
_cell.length_c   1.000
_cell.angle_alpha   90.00
_cell.angle_beta   90.00
_cell.angle_gamma   90.00
#
_symmetry.space_group_name_H-M   'P 1'
#
loop_
_entity.id
_entity.type
_entity.pdbx_description
1 polymer ?
#
loop_
_entity_poly.entity_id
_entity_poly.type
_entity_poly.pdbx_seq_one_letter_code
_entity_poly.pdbx_strand_id
1 'polypeptide(L)' 'MTDEKRRAAIKKLIAERTAANTASKAVARETPINEGIYTREGKLHIAFGGRRKKAARVA' A
#
# COMPACT_ATOMS: atom_id res chain seq x y z
N MET A 1 24.00 15.44 -5.70
CA MET A 1 24.10 14.13 -5.01
C MET A 1 24.58 13.11 -6.03
N THR A 2 25.58 12.28 -5.71
CA THR A 2 26.01 11.20 -6.63
C THR A 2 24.96 10.08 -6.67
N ASP A 3 24.96 9.30 -7.74
CA ASP A 3 24.03 8.17 -7.88
C ASP A 3 24.14 7.16 -6.74
N GLU A 4 25.34 6.95 -6.23
CA GLU A 4 25.58 6.06 -5.09
C GLU A 4 24.96 6.60 -3.80
N LYS A 5 25.15 7.89 -3.49
CA LYS A 5 24.51 8.54 -2.33
C LYS A 5 22.98 8.53 -2.43
N ARG A 6 22.45 8.69 -3.65
CA ARG A 6 21.01 8.56 -3.94
C ARG A 6 20.50 7.17 -3.61
N ARG A 7 21.18 6.13 -4.10
CA ARG A 7 20.81 4.73 -3.87
C ARG A 7 20.88 4.38 -2.38
N ALA A 8 21.89 4.87 -1.67
CA ALA A 8 22.01 4.69 -0.22
C ALA A 8 20.84 5.32 0.54
N ALA A 9 20.46 6.56 0.18
CA ALA A 9 19.30 7.23 0.78
C ALA A 9 17.98 6.49 0.51
N ILE A 10 17.77 6.00 -0.72
CA ILE A 10 16.58 5.21 -1.07
C ILE A 10 16.54 3.91 -0.25
N LYS A 11 17.65 3.18 -0.14
CA LYS A 11 17.73 1.96 0.67
C LYS A 11 17.40 2.22 2.14
N LYS A 12 17.94 3.31 2.70
CA LYS A 12 17.65 3.71 4.09
C LYS A 12 16.16 3.99 4.28
N LEU A 13 15.54 4.75 3.37
CA LEU A 13 14.12 5.06 3.42
C LEU A 13 13.24 3.80 3.30
N ILE A 14 13.59 2.87 2.41
CA ILE A 14 12.88 1.59 2.27
C ILE A 14 12.97 0.80 3.58
N ALA A 15 14.15 0.72 4.20
CA ALA A 15 14.34 -0.01 5.45
C ALA A 15 13.52 0.59 6.60
N GLU A 16 13.55 1.91 6.76
CA GLU A 16 12.77 2.63 7.79
C GLU A 16 11.27 2.40 7.60
N ARG A 17 10.77 2.53 6.36
CA ARG A 17 9.35 2.36 6.06
C ARG A 17 8.90 0.91 6.21
N THR A 18 9.76 -0.04 5.85
CA THR A 18 9.50 -1.47 6.05
C THR A 18 9.39 -1.78 7.54
N ALA A 19 10.36 -1.35 8.35
CA ALA A 19 10.36 -1.57 9.79
C ALA A 19 9.10 -1.00 10.46
N ALA A 20 8.68 0.22 10.08
CA ALA A 20 7.46 0.84 10.58
C ALA A 20 6.20 0.06 10.14
N ASN A 21 6.10 -0.26 8.85
CA ASN A 21 4.92 -0.90 8.27
C ASN A 21 4.77 -2.38 8.68
N THR A 22 5.85 -3.05 9.10
CA THR A 22 5.83 -4.45 9.54
C THR A 22 6.06 -4.62 11.04
N ALA A 23 5.97 -3.56 11.84
CA ALA A 23 6.22 -3.59 13.29
C ALA A 23 5.32 -4.58 14.05
N SER A 24 4.10 -4.83 13.55
CA SER A 24 3.21 -5.87 14.06
C SER A 24 2.28 -6.38 12.97
N LYS A 25 1.61 -7.53 13.22
CA LYS A 25 0.61 -8.08 12.29
C LYS A 25 -0.53 -7.10 12.02
N ALA A 26 -0.96 -6.34 13.04
CA ALA A 26 -2.03 -5.35 12.89
C ALA A 26 -1.58 -4.21 11.97
N VAL A 27 -0.39 -3.64 12.22
CA VAL A 27 0.17 -2.55 11.39
C VAL A 27 0.41 -3.01 9.94
N ALA A 28 0.92 -4.23 9.75
CA ALA A 28 1.13 -4.81 8.43
C ALA A 28 -0.17 -4.96 7.64
N ARG A 29 -1.29 -5.23 8.31
CA ARG A 29 -2.62 -5.32 7.66
C ARG A 29 -3.21 -3.94 7.36
N GLU A 30 -3.04 -2.98 8.26
CA GLU A 30 -3.57 -1.62 8.10
C GLU A 30 -2.81 -0.81 7.04
N THR A 31 -1.52 -1.04 6.89
CA THR A 31 -0.67 -0.25 5.98
C THR A 31 -1.20 -0.24 4.54
N PRO A 32 -1.45 -1.40 3.87
CA PRO A 32 -1.98 -1.40 2.51
C PRO A 32 -3.40 -0.81 2.39
N ILE A 33 -4.16 -0.79 3.48
CA ILE A 33 -5.48 -0.14 3.53
C ILE A 33 -5.32 1.38 3.54
N ASN A 34 -4.40 1.89 4.39
CA ASN A 34 -4.09 3.32 4.48
C ASN A 34 -3.43 3.86 3.20
N GLU A 35 -2.66 3.03 2.50
CA GLU A 35 -2.09 3.35 1.18
C GLU A 35 -3.12 3.25 0.04
N GLY A 36 -4.36 2.85 0.32
CA GLY A 36 -5.45 2.78 -0.65
C GLY A 36 -5.37 1.58 -1.60
N ILE A 37 -4.49 0.60 -1.31
CA ILE A 37 -4.37 -0.64 -2.07
C ILE A 37 -5.56 -1.55 -1.77
N TYR A 38 -5.91 -1.67 -0.48
CA TYR A 38 -7.07 -2.42 -0.02
C TYR A 38 -8.11 -1.49 0.59
N THR A 39 -9.37 -1.93 0.51
CA THR A 39 -10.48 -1.37 1.28
C THR A 39 -10.43 -1.87 2.73
N ARG A 40 -11.14 -1.20 3.64
CA ARG A 40 -11.30 -1.66 5.04
C ARG A 40 -11.94 -3.05 5.14
N GLU A 41 -12.69 -3.46 4.12
CA GLU A 41 -13.28 -4.80 3.99
C GLU A 41 -12.27 -5.88 3.54
N GLY A 42 -11.01 -5.51 3.32
CA GLY A 42 -9.95 -6.42 2.84
C GLY A 42 -10.02 -6.72 1.34
N LYS A 43 -10.86 -6.02 0.58
CA LYS A 43 -10.94 -6.17 -0.89
C LYS A 43 -9.95 -5.23 -1.56
N LEU A 44 -9.33 -5.67 -2.65
CA LEU A 44 -8.45 -4.84 -3.48
C LEU A 44 -9.22 -3.63 -4.04
N HIS A 45 -8.61 -2.45 -4.00
CA HIS A 45 -9.20 -1.23 -4.53
C HIS A 45 -9.19 -1.24 -6.07
N ILE A 46 -10.15 -0.55 -6.70
CA ILE A 46 -10.37 -0.59 -8.16
C ILE A 46 -9.12 -0.16 -8.94
N ALA A 47 -8.38 0.84 -8.45
CA ALA A 47 -7.14 1.31 -9.07
C ALA A 47 -6.04 0.24 -9.15
N PHE A 48 -6.14 -0.79 -8.31
CA PHE A 48 -5.18 -1.89 -8.23
C PHE A 48 -5.76 -3.22 -8.77
N GLY A 49 -6.85 -3.17 -9.56
CA GLY A 49 -7.49 -4.36 -10.14
C GLY A 49 -8.66 -4.92 -9.32
N GLY A 50 -9.11 -4.18 -8.31
CA GLY A 50 -10.34 -4.49 -7.56
C GLY A 50 -11.59 -4.51 -8.43
N ARG A 51 -12.53 -5.40 -8.12
CA ARG A 51 -13.80 -5.49 -8.84
C ARG A 51 -14.61 -4.21 -8.64
N ARG A 52 -15.04 -3.58 -9.74
CA ARG A 52 -16.10 -2.56 -9.68
C ARG A 52 -17.42 -3.24 -9.33
N LYS A 53 -18.16 -2.72 -8.35
CA LYS A 53 -19.58 -3.08 -8.22
C LYS A 53 -20.25 -2.67 -9.53
N LYS A 54 -20.75 -3.64 -10.31
CA LYS A 54 -21.55 -3.38 -11.50
C LYS A 54 -22.74 -2.55 -11.03
N ALA A 55 -22.87 -1.31 -11.48
CA ALA A 55 -24.05 -0.51 -11.18
C ALA A 55 -25.26 -1.33 -11.63
N ALA A 56 -26.17 -1.63 -10.70
CA ALA A 56 -27.44 -2.23 -11.05
C ALA A 56 -28.11 -1.26 -12.01
N ARG A 57 -28.24 -1.67 -13.28
CA ARG A 57 -29.06 -0.94 -14.25
C ARG A 57 -30.48 -1.03 -13.69
N VAL A 58 -30.96 0.07 -13.10
CA VAL A 58 -32.36 0.23 -12.76
C VAL A 58 -33.09 0.12 -14.10
N ALA A 59 -33.91 -0.92 -14.21
CA ALA A 59 -34.73 -1.21 -15.38
C ALA A 59 -35.89 -0.21 -15.48
#